data_AF-A0A954HYN0-F1
#
_entry.id   AF-A0A954HYN0-F1
#
_cell.length_a   1.000
_cell.length_b   1.000
_cell.length_c   1.000
_cell.angle_alpha   90.00
_cell.angle_beta   90.00
_cell.angle_gamma   90.00
#
_symmetry.space_group_name_H-M   'P 1'
#
loop_
_entity.id
_entity.type
_entity.pdbx_description
1 polymer ?
#
loop_
_entity_poly.entity_id
_entity_poly.type
_entity_poly.pdbx_seq_one_letter_code
_entity_poly.pdbx_strand_id
1 'polypeptide(L)'
;MSAPQSRSPVVRWLYNHNPFYAISAVLILHAFQSAYAHVPIGEINVSLLTGILVLYTLLLAILGVLIVRFGQVWEDARSIFVILLVLFLAVSVSADELFVTDATAGGAAIVLFGGYLLSAGISEAILRFARIRLSGWYRVPYHLLLALFFIAPWWVSPTLHSRTLDELERAILLFPVAAAAILLMLLPAVRKGPDCVAGNGTPWRWPWFPWTLFGVLIPAVCLRSFVLAMAFDPRGPMWIELKSGGRLISFDIMWEPYFLIPPLFAVLMLLFEAALTTGNIRLLQWCLKSAPLLLGLALPWLDGQVSREFLSVVTREIGSPLWWTLLMLVGFYAVAVLRRVRWAEYGLAGSILGISVIGPSTTSPWALTVPQAWPLLLVGMAALILGLRRGTSQAALAGWVLTIAGLWLALPESVLARYRFLTCYHLGAAGVMALGFLFHDRLAEQLRIVGAVQFPLASIAAMAAPQAAGVSLVWRSAYVFALTILCWGIARTFRSRTYFFAFLGQIALGCYALIAVGFQGGIQRLGRRAVTAFLWSVGTFGIGALISAHKANWLPRRLIPAWLNGRHSRSK
;
A
#
# COMPACT_ATOMS: atom_id res chain seq x y z
N MET A 1 -38.43 -44.77 -22.92
CA MET A 1 -37.60 -43.54 -22.91
C MET A 1 -37.26 -43.22 -21.46
N SER A 2 -36.10 -43.66 -21.00
CA SER A 2 -35.61 -43.42 -19.62
C SER A 2 -34.72 -42.17 -19.61
N ALA A 3 -35.05 -41.23 -18.73
CA ALA A 3 -34.23 -40.04 -18.50
C ALA A 3 -32.83 -40.44 -17.99
N PRO A 4 -31.74 -39.81 -18.46
CA PRO A 4 -30.41 -40.13 -17.97
C PRO A 4 -30.28 -39.69 -16.51
N GLN A 5 -29.97 -40.65 -15.64
CA GLN A 5 -29.69 -40.43 -14.22
C GLN A 5 -28.64 -39.32 -14.07
N SER A 6 -28.97 -38.29 -13.29
CA SER A 6 -28.02 -37.23 -12.92
C SER A 6 -26.89 -37.84 -12.09
N ARG A 7 -25.75 -38.13 -12.72
CA ARG A 7 -24.52 -38.56 -12.03
C ARG A 7 -24.21 -37.58 -10.89
N SER A 8 -23.82 -38.11 -9.72
CA SER A 8 -23.55 -37.29 -8.54
C SER A 8 -22.48 -36.21 -8.84
N PRO A 9 -22.59 -35.01 -8.23
CA PRO A 9 -21.67 -33.90 -8.49
C PRO A 9 -20.21 -34.26 -8.19
N VAL A 10 -19.97 -35.18 -7.24
CA VAL A 10 -18.64 -35.67 -6.87
C VAL A 10 -18.02 -36.56 -7.96
N VAL A 11 -18.79 -37.47 -8.56
CA VAL A 11 -18.31 -38.33 -9.66
C VAL A 11 -18.04 -37.49 -10.91
N ARG A 12 -18.88 -36.48 -11.18
CA ARG A 12 -18.64 -35.52 -12.27
C ARG A 12 -17.37 -34.68 -12.01
N TRP A 13 -17.10 -34.29 -10.76
CA TRP A 13 -15.90 -33.56 -10.40
C TRP A 13 -14.63 -34.42 -10.50
N LEU A 14 -14.65 -35.64 -9.94
CA LEU A 14 -13.53 -36.60 -10.03
C LEU A 14 -13.18 -36.93 -11.48
N TYR A 15 -14.19 -37.13 -12.33
CA TYR A 15 -14.01 -37.42 -13.76
C TYR A 15 -13.45 -36.22 -14.53
N ASN A 16 -13.84 -34.99 -14.16
CA ASN A 16 -13.43 -33.78 -14.87
C ASN A 16 -12.09 -33.21 -14.41
N HIS A 17 -11.60 -33.54 -13.21
CA HIS A 17 -10.39 -32.92 -12.64
C HIS A 17 -9.27 -33.94 -12.34
N ASN A 18 -9.55 -35.24 -12.48
CA ASN A 18 -8.61 -36.36 -12.40
C ASN A 18 -7.42 -36.14 -11.43
N PRO A 19 -7.68 -36.14 -10.11
CA PRO A 19 -6.65 -35.83 -9.11
C PRO A 19 -5.55 -36.91 -9.01
N PHE A 20 -5.74 -38.07 -9.67
CA PHE A 20 -4.85 -39.22 -9.58
C PHE A 20 -3.43 -38.92 -10.09
N TYR A 21 -3.25 -37.97 -11.02
CA TYR A 21 -1.91 -37.53 -11.43
C TYR A 21 -1.16 -36.82 -10.30
N ALA A 22 -1.85 -35.94 -9.55
CA ALA A 22 -1.26 -35.24 -8.42
C ALA A 22 -0.99 -36.20 -7.26
N ILE A 23 -1.93 -37.12 -6.98
CA ILE A 23 -1.76 -38.18 -5.98
C ILE A 23 -0.59 -39.08 -6.35
N SER A 24 -0.45 -39.48 -7.62
CA SER A 24 0.69 -40.26 -8.12
C SER A 24 2.02 -39.54 -7.90
N ALA A 25 2.08 -38.25 -8.23
CA ALA A 25 3.28 -37.44 -8.01
C ALA A 25 3.64 -37.36 -6.52
N VAL A 26 2.67 -37.14 -5.63
CA VAL A 26 2.88 -37.11 -4.18
C VAL A 26 3.31 -38.47 -3.64
N LEU A 27 2.68 -39.56 -4.07
CA LEU A 27 3.03 -40.92 -3.65
C LEU A 27 4.45 -41.29 -4.09
N ILE A 28 4.87 -40.85 -5.29
CA ILE A 28 6.24 -41.04 -5.77
C ILE A 28 7.22 -40.25 -4.93
N LEU A 29 6.96 -38.96 -4.66
CA LEU A 29 7.79 -38.14 -3.78
C LEU A 29 7.88 -38.72 -2.35
N HIS A 30 6.76 -39.21 -1.81
CA HIS A 30 6.71 -39.85 -0.50
C HIS A 30 7.46 -41.18 -0.48
N ALA A 31 7.28 -42.03 -1.50
CA ALA A 31 8.01 -43.29 -1.65
C ALA A 31 9.52 -43.03 -1.67
N PHE A 32 9.97 -41.97 -2.36
CA PHE A 32 11.36 -41.54 -2.32
C PHE A 32 11.79 -41.09 -0.93
N GLN A 33 11.05 -40.19 -0.29
CA GLN A 33 11.39 -39.73 1.07
C GLN A 33 11.53 -40.92 2.03
N SER A 34 10.59 -41.89 1.98
CA SER A 34 10.62 -43.08 2.82
C SER A 34 11.78 -44.03 2.50
N ALA A 35 12.15 -44.18 1.22
CA ALA A 35 13.26 -45.05 0.81
C ALA A 35 14.62 -44.50 1.27
N TYR A 36 14.76 -43.17 1.35
CA TYR A 36 16.01 -42.51 1.70
C TYR A 36 16.11 -42.06 3.17
N ALA A 37 15.00 -42.04 3.93
CA ALA A 37 15.02 -41.73 5.37
C ALA A 37 15.85 -42.74 6.21
N HIS A 38 16.20 -43.90 5.63
CA HIS A 38 16.95 -44.96 6.28
C HIS A 38 18.43 -45.04 5.85
N VAL A 39 18.90 -44.16 4.97
CA VAL A 39 20.29 -44.12 4.50
C VAL A 39 21.08 -43.09 5.33
N PRO A 40 22.24 -43.44 5.92
CA PRO A 40 23.05 -42.48 6.66
C PRO A 40 23.49 -41.30 5.79
N ILE A 41 23.45 -40.10 6.38
CA ILE A 41 23.75 -38.82 5.74
C ILE A 41 25.21 -38.85 5.26
N GLY A 42 25.41 -38.87 3.93
CA GLY A 42 26.71 -39.02 3.27
C GLY A 42 26.73 -40.07 2.15
N GLU A 43 25.80 -41.03 2.15
CA GLU A 43 25.67 -42.08 1.10
C GLU A 43 24.45 -41.88 0.19
N ILE A 44 23.71 -40.78 0.35
CA ILE A 44 22.54 -40.46 -0.49
C ILE A 44 23.05 -40.16 -1.91
N ASN A 45 22.80 -41.07 -2.84
CA ASN A 45 23.19 -40.90 -4.23
C ASN A 45 22.25 -39.91 -4.94
N VAL A 46 22.52 -38.61 -4.76
CA VAL A 46 21.76 -37.48 -5.36
C VAL A 46 21.60 -37.63 -6.88
N SER A 47 22.58 -38.25 -7.54
CA SER A 47 22.53 -38.52 -8.98
C SER A 47 21.44 -39.54 -9.35
N LEU A 48 21.23 -40.57 -8.53
CA LEU A 48 20.16 -41.56 -8.73
C LEU A 48 18.79 -40.93 -8.51
N LEU A 49 18.63 -40.13 -7.45
CA LEU A 49 17.38 -39.41 -7.16
C LEU A 49 17.00 -38.47 -8.31
N THR A 50 17.97 -37.67 -8.76
CA THR A 50 17.79 -36.76 -9.90
C THR A 50 17.45 -37.54 -11.17
N GLY A 51 18.16 -38.64 -11.45
CA GLY A 51 17.91 -39.49 -12.61
C GLY A 51 16.50 -40.09 -12.66
N ILE A 52 15.98 -40.57 -11.53
CA ILE A 52 14.62 -41.13 -11.48
C ILE A 52 13.57 -40.02 -11.64
N LEU A 53 13.78 -38.85 -11.02
CA LEU A 53 12.86 -37.72 -11.17
C LEU A 53 12.81 -37.23 -12.63
N VAL A 54 13.96 -37.21 -13.31
CA VAL A 54 14.08 -36.92 -14.74
C VAL A 54 13.31 -37.94 -15.58
N LEU A 55 13.48 -39.23 -15.31
CA LEU A 55 12.76 -40.30 -16.02
C LEU A 55 11.24 -40.17 -15.85
N TYR A 56 10.78 -39.91 -14.64
CA TYR A 56 9.36 -39.69 -14.34
C TYR A 56 8.81 -38.44 -15.05
N THR A 57 9.59 -37.36 -15.06
CA THR A 57 9.24 -36.11 -15.76
C THR A 57 9.11 -36.33 -17.26
N LEU A 58 10.02 -37.10 -17.87
CA LEU A 58 9.93 -37.48 -19.29
C LEU A 58 8.70 -38.34 -19.58
N LEU A 59 8.40 -39.32 -18.73
CA LEU A 59 7.22 -40.17 -18.87
C LEU A 59 5.93 -39.34 -18.85
N LEU A 60 5.80 -38.41 -17.89
CA LEU A 60 4.67 -37.50 -17.80
C LEU A 60 4.57 -36.56 -19.02
N ALA A 61 5.70 -36.03 -19.50
CA ALA A 61 5.74 -35.20 -20.70
C ALA A 61 5.25 -35.95 -21.95
N ILE A 62 5.73 -37.18 -22.15
CA ILE A 62 5.30 -38.05 -23.26
C ILE A 62 3.80 -38.33 -23.13
N LEU A 63 3.32 -38.74 -21.96
CA LEU A 63 1.91 -39.03 -21.72
C LEU A 63 1.02 -37.81 -21.99
N GLY A 64 1.41 -36.63 -21.50
CA GLY A 64 0.70 -35.38 -21.75
C GLY A 64 0.60 -35.05 -23.24
N VAL A 65 1.68 -35.21 -24.00
CA VAL A 65 1.67 -35.01 -25.46
C VAL A 65 0.77 -36.02 -26.16
N LEU A 66 0.82 -37.31 -25.79
CA LEU A 66 -0.02 -38.36 -26.36
C LEU A 66 -1.50 -38.09 -26.08
N ILE A 67 -1.86 -37.70 -24.85
CA ILE A 67 -3.24 -37.35 -24.47
C ILE A 67 -3.75 -36.18 -25.29
N VAL A 68 -2.97 -35.12 -25.47
CA VAL A 68 -3.37 -33.97 -26.29
C VAL A 68 -3.52 -34.37 -27.76
N ARG A 69 -2.59 -35.17 -28.29
CA ARG A 69 -2.56 -35.49 -29.72
C ARG A 69 -3.56 -36.52 -30.16
N PHE A 70 -3.77 -37.57 -29.36
CA PHE A 70 -4.64 -38.69 -29.71
C PHE A 70 -5.98 -38.61 -28.98
N GLY A 71 -5.97 -38.19 -27.71
CA GLY A 71 -7.18 -38.12 -26.89
C GLY A 71 -7.94 -36.80 -26.98
N GLN A 72 -7.28 -35.70 -27.35
CA GLN A 72 -7.82 -34.33 -27.29
C GLN A 72 -8.44 -33.95 -25.92
N VAL A 73 -8.03 -34.64 -24.85
CA VAL A 73 -8.51 -34.42 -23.48
C VAL A 73 -7.64 -33.35 -22.81
N TRP A 74 -8.00 -32.09 -23.02
CA TRP A 74 -7.20 -30.95 -22.56
C TRP A 74 -7.20 -30.75 -21.04
N GLU A 75 -8.27 -31.13 -20.34
CA GLU A 75 -8.35 -30.97 -18.87
C GLU A 75 -7.32 -31.85 -18.15
N ASP A 76 -7.15 -33.11 -18.57
CA ASP A 76 -6.14 -34.02 -18.02
C ASP A 76 -4.72 -33.55 -18.37
N ALA A 77 -4.51 -33.12 -19.62
CA ALA A 77 -3.23 -32.60 -20.06
C ALA A 77 -2.81 -31.34 -19.27
N ARG A 78 -3.75 -30.47 -18.88
CA ARG A 78 -3.47 -29.30 -18.05
C ARG A 78 -2.86 -29.71 -16.71
N SER A 79 -3.48 -30.66 -16.02
CA SER A 79 -3.00 -31.13 -14.72
C SER A 79 -1.59 -31.72 -14.84
N ILE A 80 -1.32 -32.51 -15.88
CA ILE A 80 0.01 -33.05 -16.17
C ILE A 80 1.03 -31.93 -16.40
N PHE A 81 0.71 -30.93 -17.22
CA PHE A 81 1.62 -29.82 -17.48
C PHE A 81 1.90 -28.97 -16.24
N VAL A 82 0.91 -28.77 -15.36
CA VAL A 82 1.11 -28.11 -14.07
C VAL A 82 2.05 -28.93 -13.17
N ILE A 83 1.88 -30.25 -13.10
CA ILE A 83 2.74 -31.14 -12.32
C ILE A 83 4.18 -31.08 -12.85
N LEU A 84 4.40 -31.04 -14.16
CA LEU A 84 5.74 -30.91 -14.74
C LEU A 84 6.46 -29.65 -14.28
N LEU A 85 5.77 -28.51 -14.18
CA LEU A 85 6.36 -27.27 -13.68
C LEU A 85 6.78 -27.39 -12.21
N VAL A 86 5.96 -28.06 -11.40
CA VAL A 86 6.28 -28.34 -9.99
C VAL A 86 7.47 -29.30 -9.90
N LEU A 87 7.56 -30.29 -10.77
CA LEU A 87 8.71 -31.20 -10.84
C LEU A 87 9.99 -30.47 -11.26
N PHE A 88 9.94 -29.55 -12.23
CA PHE A 88 11.11 -28.72 -12.56
C PHE A 88 11.59 -27.89 -11.37
N LEU A 89 10.66 -27.33 -10.59
CA LEU A 89 10.99 -26.65 -9.34
C LEU A 89 11.61 -27.62 -8.33
N ALA A 90 11.07 -28.83 -8.19
CA ALA A 90 11.61 -29.85 -7.29
C ALA A 90 13.05 -30.23 -7.66
N VAL A 91 13.34 -30.47 -8.95
CA VAL A 91 14.72 -30.70 -9.44
C VAL A 91 15.62 -29.53 -9.06
N SER A 92 15.15 -28.29 -9.27
CA SER A 92 15.92 -27.09 -8.95
C SER A 92 16.22 -26.97 -7.45
N VAL A 93 15.29 -27.34 -6.57
CA VAL A 93 15.48 -27.32 -5.12
C VAL A 93 16.43 -28.44 -4.67
N SER A 94 16.33 -29.64 -5.24
CA SER A 94 17.26 -30.74 -4.96
C SER A 94 18.71 -30.40 -5.32
N ALA A 95 18.93 -29.45 -6.23
CA ALA A 95 20.27 -28.97 -6.54
C ALA A 95 20.89 -28.18 -5.38
N ASP A 96 20.11 -27.55 -4.49
CA ASP A 96 20.63 -26.70 -3.41
C ASP A 96 21.57 -27.46 -2.48
N GLU A 97 21.17 -28.67 -2.07
CA GLU A 97 21.96 -29.53 -1.20
C GLU A 97 23.32 -29.86 -1.81
N LEU A 98 23.37 -30.09 -3.12
CA LEU A 98 24.62 -30.33 -3.85
C LEU A 98 25.58 -29.13 -3.77
N PHE A 99 25.05 -27.90 -3.82
CA PHE A 99 25.86 -26.68 -3.72
C PHE A 99 26.32 -26.36 -2.28
N VAL A 100 25.67 -26.95 -1.27
CA VAL A 100 26.05 -26.83 0.15
C VAL A 100 27.13 -27.86 0.52
N THR A 101 27.12 -29.05 -0.07
CA THR A 101 27.88 -30.25 0.38
C THR A 101 29.18 -30.54 -0.39
N ASP A 102 29.87 -29.51 -0.90
CA ASP A 102 31.13 -29.61 -1.68
C ASP A 102 31.00 -30.15 -3.13
N ALA A 103 30.24 -29.45 -3.97
CA ALA A 103 30.34 -29.63 -5.41
C ALA A 103 31.61 -28.96 -5.98
N THR A 104 32.43 -29.73 -6.73
CA THR A 104 33.44 -29.15 -7.62
C THR A 104 32.75 -28.25 -8.66
N ALA A 105 33.36 -27.10 -8.98
CA ALA A 105 32.77 -26.12 -9.91
C ALA A 105 32.29 -26.71 -11.24
N GLY A 106 33.01 -27.72 -11.77
CA GLY A 106 32.63 -28.45 -12.98
C GLY A 106 31.37 -29.32 -12.80
N GLY A 107 31.30 -30.11 -11.73
CA GLY A 107 30.12 -30.96 -11.45
C GLY A 107 28.87 -30.14 -11.18
N ALA A 108 29.02 -29.03 -10.45
CA ALA A 108 27.94 -28.11 -10.13
C ALA A 108 27.37 -27.43 -11.40
N ALA A 109 28.24 -27.00 -12.32
CA ALA A 109 27.83 -26.43 -13.60
C ALA A 109 27.08 -27.45 -14.46
N ILE A 110 27.52 -28.72 -14.51
CA ILE A 110 26.85 -29.76 -15.29
C ILE A 110 25.43 -30.02 -14.78
N VAL A 111 25.22 -30.09 -13.47
CA VAL A 111 23.88 -30.31 -12.89
C VAL A 111 22.95 -29.11 -13.17
N LEU A 112 23.48 -27.89 -13.07
CA LEU A 112 22.72 -26.67 -13.33
C LEU A 112 22.34 -26.53 -14.80
N PHE A 113 23.32 -26.56 -15.70
CA PHE A 113 23.07 -26.43 -17.13
C PHE A 113 22.28 -27.64 -17.65
N GLY A 114 22.58 -28.84 -17.18
CA GLY A 114 21.84 -30.06 -17.52
C GLY A 114 20.39 -29.99 -17.08
N GLY A 115 20.12 -29.61 -15.82
CA GLY A 115 18.78 -29.46 -15.28
C GLY A 115 17.95 -28.39 -16.00
N TYR A 116 18.55 -27.23 -16.28
CA TYR A 116 17.90 -26.17 -17.06
C TYR A 116 17.64 -26.60 -18.50
N LEU A 117 18.65 -27.11 -19.22
CA LEU A 117 18.51 -27.51 -20.63
C LEU A 117 17.50 -28.65 -20.79
N LEU A 118 17.47 -29.59 -19.85
CA LEU A 118 16.45 -30.64 -19.81
C LEU A 118 15.05 -30.04 -19.60
N SER A 119 14.87 -29.18 -18.60
CA SER A 119 13.57 -28.56 -18.30
C SER A 119 13.07 -27.71 -19.47
N ALA A 120 13.94 -26.86 -20.03
CA ALA A 120 13.65 -26.05 -21.20
C ALA A 120 13.37 -26.92 -22.44
N GLY A 121 14.18 -27.97 -22.65
CA GLY A 121 14.04 -28.92 -23.75
C GLY A 121 12.72 -29.70 -23.70
N ILE A 122 12.35 -30.23 -22.54
CA ILE A 122 11.05 -30.90 -22.31
C ILE A 122 9.91 -29.94 -22.56
N SER A 123 10.01 -28.71 -22.05
CA SER A 123 8.96 -27.69 -22.22
C SER A 123 8.76 -27.32 -23.69
N GLU A 124 9.85 -27.16 -24.45
CA GLU A 124 9.81 -26.91 -25.89
C GLU A 124 9.32 -28.10 -26.70
N ALA A 125 9.72 -29.31 -26.31
CA ALA A 125 9.20 -30.53 -26.89
C ALA A 125 7.68 -30.61 -26.70
N ILE A 126 7.16 -30.32 -25.51
CA ILE A 126 5.71 -30.29 -25.26
C ILE A 126 5.03 -29.24 -26.13
N LEU A 127 5.52 -28.00 -26.17
CA LEU A 127 4.93 -26.94 -27.00
C LEU A 127 4.89 -27.34 -28.49
N ARG A 128 6.01 -27.86 -29.02
CA ARG A 128 6.13 -28.27 -30.42
C ARG A 128 5.29 -29.50 -30.74
N PHE A 129 5.40 -30.55 -29.95
CA PHE A 129 4.71 -31.81 -30.20
C PHE A 129 3.23 -31.74 -29.85
N ALA A 130 2.77 -30.92 -28.90
CA ALA A 130 1.35 -30.69 -28.65
C ALA A 130 0.71 -29.63 -29.58
N ARG A 131 1.49 -28.99 -30.48
CA ARG A 131 1.07 -27.87 -31.35
C ARG A 131 0.54 -26.66 -30.58
N ILE A 132 1.07 -26.42 -29.39
CA ILE A 132 0.74 -25.26 -28.58
C ILE A 132 1.63 -24.10 -29.02
N ARG A 133 1.02 -23.02 -29.51
CA ARG A 133 1.74 -21.82 -29.94
C ARG A 133 1.77 -20.82 -28.80
N LEU A 134 2.93 -20.70 -28.16
CA LEU A 134 3.20 -19.67 -27.16
C LEU A 134 3.95 -18.50 -27.82
N SER A 135 3.37 -17.30 -27.76
CA SER A 135 4.01 -16.08 -28.29
C SER A 135 5.36 -15.82 -27.61
N GLY A 136 6.32 -15.26 -28.36
CA GLY A 136 7.66 -14.94 -27.86
C GLY A 136 7.66 -14.09 -26.59
N TRP A 137 6.67 -13.20 -26.44
CA TRP A 137 6.48 -12.34 -25.28
C TRP A 137 6.14 -13.10 -23.98
N TYR A 138 5.59 -14.31 -24.08
CA TYR A 138 5.37 -15.21 -22.94
C TYR A 138 6.49 -16.24 -22.82
N ARG A 139 7.02 -16.70 -23.95
CA ARG A 139 8.07 -17.73 -24.00
C ARG A 139 9.40 -17.27 -23.42
N VAL A 140 9.81 -16.02 -23.66
CA VAL A 140 11.07 -15.48 -23.12
C VAL A 140 11.02 -15.37 -21.58
N PRO A 141 10.03 -14.70 -20.95
CA PRO A 141 9.95 -14.65 -19.49
C PRO A 141 9.80 -16.02 -18.84
N TYR A 142 9.10 -16.95 -19.51
CA TYR A 142 8.98 -18.33 -19.05
C TYR A 142 10.33 -19.02 -18.89
N HIS A 143 11.17 -19.01 -19.93
CA HIS A 143 12.50 -19.63 -19.87
C HIS A 143 13.45 -18.88 -18.94
N LEU A 144 13.34 -17.55 -18.87
CA LEU A 144 14.13 -16.77 -17.92
C LEU A 144 13.78 -17.11 -16.46
N LEU A 145 12.50 -17.36 -16.13
CA LEU A 145 12.12 -17.81 -14.78
C LEU A 145 12.67 -19.21 -14.47
N LEU A 146 12.60 -20.14 -15.43
CA LEU A 146 13.22 -21.46 -15.26
C LEU A 146 14.74 -21.33 -15.07
N ALA A 147 15.41 -20.54 -15.90
CA ALA A 147 16.84 -20.27 -15.77
C ALA A 147 17.16 -19.68 -14.40
N LEU A 148 16.36 -18.73 -13.91
CA LEU A 148 16.56 -18.12 -12.60
C LEU A 148 16.49 -19.16 -11.46
N PHE A 149 15.58 -20.13 -11.52
CA PHE A 149 15.49 -21.19 -10.50
C PHE A 149 16.77 -22.04 -10.40
N PHE A 150 17.37 -22.37 -11.55
CA PHE A 150 18.60 -23.15 -11.62
C PHE A 150 19.86 -22.32 -11.35
N ILE A 151 19.90 -21.06 -11.80
CA ILE A 151 21.05 -20.15 -11.61
C ILE A 151 21.18 -19.68 -10.16
N ALA A 152 20.06 -19.48 -9.46
CA ALA A 152 20.06 -18.95 -8.11
C ALA A 152 20.97 -19.71 -7.11
N PRO A 153 20.91 -21.05 -6.97
CA PRO A 153 21.76 -21.74 -6.01
C PRO A 153 23.24 -21.72 -6.38
N TRP A 154 23.59 -21.77 -7.67
CA TRP A 154 24.97 -21.57 -8.11
C TRP A 154 25.47 -20.16 -7.82
N TRP A 155 24.62 -19.15 -8.08
CA TRP A 155 24.96 -17.78 -7.77
C TRP A 155 25.17 -17.59 -6.28
N VAL A 156 24.36 -18.18 -5.42
CA VAL A 156 24.39 -18.00 -3.97
C VAL A 156 25.44 -18.91 -3.28
N SER A 157 25.87 -20.00 -3.90
CA SER A 157 26.80 -20.99 -3.31
C SER A 157 28.10 -20.35 -2.74
N PRO A 158 28.35 -20.48 -1.42
CA PRO A 158 29.58 -19.99 -0.78
C PRO A 158 30.84 -20.77 -1.17
N THR A 159 30.69 -22.05 -1.50
CA THR A 159 31.80 -22.95 -1.89
C THR A 159 32.36 -22.58 -3.27
N LEU A 160 31.49 -22.15 -4.18
CA LEU A 160 31.89 -21.72 -5.54
C LEU A 160 32.28 -20.24 -5.60
N HIS A 161 31.64 -19.41 -4.79
CA HIS A 161 31.88 -17.97 -4.74
C HIS A 161 32.17 -17.56 -3.30
N SER A 162 33.45 -17.39 -2.97
CA SER A 162 33.86 -16.86 -1.67
C SER A 162 33.29 -15.45 -1.49
N ARG A 163 32.25 -15.31 -0.66
CA ARG A 163 31.60 -14.04 -0.35
C ARG A 163 31.61 -13.79 1.14
N THR A 164 31.61 -12.52 1.51
CA THR A 164 31.31 -12.12 2.90
C THR A 164 29.85 -12.44 3.24
N LEU A 165 29.54 -12.53 4.54
CA LEU A 165 28.18 -12.82 5.02
C LEU A 165 27.15 -11.84 4.45
N ASP A 166 27.47 -10.55 4.46
CA ASP A 166 26.57 -9.49 3.98
C ASP A 166 26.39 -9.52 2.46
N GLU A 167 27.40 -9.95 1.69
CA GLU A 167 27.29 -10.14 0.24
C GLU A 167 26.39 -11.32 -0.13
N LEU A 168 26.47 -12.41 0.63
CA LEU A 168 25.62 -13.60 0.44
C LEU A 168 24.15 -13.27 0.71
N GLU A 169 23.87 -12.60 1.83
CA GLU A 169 22.56 -12.12 2.22
C GLU A 169 21.92 -11.22 1.14
N ARG A 170 22.70 -10.29 0.57
CA ARG A 170 22.25 -9.45 -0.55
C ARG A 170 22.01 -10.24 -1.83
N ALA A 171 22.83 -11.26 -2.12
CA ALA A 171 22.64 -12.13 -3.28
C ALA A 171 21.31 -12.90 -3.18
N ILE A 172 20.92 -13.34 -1.98
CA ILE A 172 19.66 -14.03 -1.74
C ILE A 172 18.47 -13.07 -1.87
N LEU A 173 18.58 -11.84 -1.36
CA LEU A 173 17.56 -10.79 -1.53
C LEU A 173 17.39 -10.35 -3.00
N LEU A 174 18.42 -10.50 -3.84
CA LEU A 174 18.35 -10.16 -5.26
C LEU A 174 17.45 -11.12 -6.06
N PHE A 175 17.28 -12.37 -5.61
CA PHE A 175 16.45 -13.37 -6.27
C PHE A 175 15.00 -12.91 -6.52
N PRO A 176 14.21 -12.50 -5.51
CA PRO A 176 12.83 -12.03 -5.74
C PRO A 176 12.78 -10.76 -6.60
N VAL A 177 13.81 -9.90 -6.55
CA VAL A 177 13.92 -8.69 -7.39
C VAL A 177 14.14 -9.07 -8.86
N ALA A 178 15.04 -10.00 -9.13
CA ALA A 178 15.28 -10.53 -10.48
C ALA A 178 14.02 -11.22 -11.04
N ALA A 179 13.33 -12.02 -10.21
CA ALA A 179 12.07 -12.64 -10.59
C ALA A 179 10.99 -11.60 -10.94
N ALA A 180 10.88 -10.53 -10.15
CA ALA A 180 9.97 -9.41 -10.41
C ALA A 180 10.29 -8.71 -11.75
N ALA A 181 11.57 -8.47 -12.05
CA ALA A 181 11.99 -7.89 -13.32
C ALA A 181 11.61 -8.78 -14.51
N ILE A 182 11.80 -10.10 -14.40
CA ILE A 182 11.39 -11.06 -15.44
C ILE A 182 9.86 -11.08 -15.59
N LEU A 183 9.11 -11.05 -14.49
CA LEU A 183 7.64 -10.97 -14.54
C LEU A 183 7.17 -9.68 -15.23
N LEU A 184 7.82 -8.54 -14.98
CA LEU A 184 7.49 -7.27 -15.66
C LEU A 184 7.77 -7.32 -17.17
N MET A 185 8.64 -8.21 -17.67
CA MET A 185 8.80 -8.44 -19.11
C MET A 185 7.55 -9.01 -19.77
N LEU A 186 6.55 -9.48 -19.01
CA LEU A 186 5.25 -9.89 -19.52
C LEU A 186 4.34 -8.70 -19.87
N LEU A 187 4.64 -7.47 -19.43
CA LEU A 187 3.82 -6.28 -19.68
C LEU A 187 3.46 -6.07 -21.17
N PRO A 188 4.40 -6.21 -22.14
CA PRO A 188 4.06 -6.11 -23.56
C PRO A 188 3.08 -7.20 -24.02
N ALA A 189 3.18 -8.40 -23.44
CA ALA A 189 2.27 -9.50 -23.74
C ALA A 189 0.85 -9.19 -23.24
N VAL A 190 0.73 -8.65 -22.02
CA VAL A 190 -0.53 -8.23 -21.42
C VAL A 190 -1.19 -7.11 -22.23
N ARG A 191 -0.39 -6.14 -22.67
CA ARG A 191 -0.84 -5.00 -23.51
C ARG A 191 -1.46 -5.43 -24.83
N LYS A 192 -0.91 -6.47 -25.45
CA LYS A 192 -1.45 -7.06 -26.69
C LYS A 192 -2.71 -7.89 -26.45
N GLY A 193 -3.00 -8.26 -25.21
CA GLY A 193 -4.26 -8.89 -24.82
C GLY A 193 -4.55 -10.20 -25.56
N PRO A 194 -5.83 -10.48 -25.88
CA PRO A 194 -6.26 -11.71 -26.55
C PRO A 194 -5.60 -11.96 -27.91
N ASP A 195 -5.23 -10.90 -28.64
CA ASP A 195 -4.63 -11.00 -29.98
C ASP A 195 -3.28 -11.72 -29.94
N CYS A 196 -2.55 -11.59 -28.83
CA CYS A 196 -1.25 -12.24 -28.62
C CYS A 196 -1.34 -13.78 -28.58
N VAL A 197 -2.55 -14.32 -28.34
CA VAL A 197 -2.80 -15.75 -28.17
C VAL A 197 -3.88 -16.28 -29.12
N ALA A 198 -4.24 -15.51 -30.15
CA ALA A 198 -5.15 -15.95 -31.19
C ALA A 198 -4.58 -17.19 -31.91
N GLY A 199 -5.37 -18.27 -31.98
CA GLY A 199 -4.93 -19.51 -32.62
C GLY A 199 -3.78 -20.23 -31.89
N ASN A 200 -3.73 -20.14 -30.56
CA ASN A 200 -2.70 -20.77 -29.72
C ASN A 200 -2.66 -22.32 -29.75
N GLY A 201 -3.61 -22.97 -30.44
CA GLY A 201 -3.69 -24.43 -30.56
C GLY A 201 -4.33 -25.15 -29.37
N THR A 202 -4.81 -24.41 -28.36
CA THR A 202 -5.52 -24.91 -27.18
C THR A 202 -6.98 -24.44 -27.17
N PRO A 203 -7.89 -25.12 -26.45
CA PRO A 203 -9.28 -24.65 -26.30
C PRO A 203 -9.41 -23.45 -25.34
N TRP A 204 -8.34 -23.09 -24.63
CA TRP A 204 -8.38 -22.06 -23.59
C TRP A 204 -8.21 -20.66 -24.17
N ARG A 205 -9.11 -19.78 -23.73
CA ARG A 205 -9.10 -18.37 -24.09
C ARG A 205 -8.26 -17.56 -23.11
N TRP A 206 -7.81 -16.40 -23.56
CA TRP A 206 -7.23 -15.39 -22.69
C TRP A 206 -8.28 -14.94 -21.65
N PRO A 207 -7.96 -14.80 -20.36
CA PRO A 207 -6.62 -14.87 -19.76
C PRO A 207 -6.18 -16.28 -19.35
N TRP A 208 -7.05 -17.30 -19.30
CA TRP A 208 -6.68 -18.62 -18.76
C TRP A 208 -5.42 -19.23 -19.40
N PHE A 209 -5.27 -19.13 -20.72
CA PHE A 209 -3.99 -19.42 -21.37
C PHE A 209 -3.33 -18.12 -21.88
N PRO A 210 -2.03 -17.90 -21.60
CA PRO A 210 -1.08 -18.76 -20.88
C PRO A 210 -0.96 -18.43 -19.37
N TRP A 211 -1.86 -17.65 -18.76
CA TRP A 211 -1.66 -17.22 -17.38
C TRP A 211 -1.68 -18.35 -16.35
N THR A 212 -2.29 -19.51 -16.63
CA THR A 212 -2.18 -20.70 -15.76
C THR A 212 -0.73 -21.14 -15.55
N LEU A 213 0.12 -21.05 -16.58
CA LEU A 213 1.56 -21.32 -16.50
C LEU A 213 2.23 -20.41 -15.47
N PHE A 214 2.01 -19.10 -15.60
CA PHE A 214 2.59 -18.11 -14.67
C PHE A 214 1.93 -18.16 -13.30
N GLY A 215 0.67 -18.56 -13.21
CA GLY A 215 -0.05 -18.77 -11.96
C GLY A 215 0.56 -19.89 -11.10
N VAL A 216 1.30 -20.83 -11.70
CA VAL A 216 2.11 -21.83 -10.97
C VAL A 216 3.51 -21.31 -10.69
N LEU A 217 4.14 -20.63 -11.67
CA LEU A 217 5.50 -20.12 -11.52
C LEU A 217 5.63 -18.99 -10.50
N ILE A 218 4.63 -18.13 -10.34
CA ILE A 218 4.64 -17.04 -9.35
C ILE A 218 4.69 -17.60 -7.92
N PRO A 219 3.80 -18.51 -7.49
CA PRO A 219 3.95 -19.21 -6.21
C PRO A 219 5.27 -19.97 -6.10
N ALA A 220 5.76 -20.56 -7.19
CA ALA A 220 7.07 -21.22 -7.21
C ALA A 220 8.21 -20.23 -6.91
N VAL A 221 8.18 -19.01 -7.43
CA VAL A 221 9.14 -17.93 -7.07
C VAL A 221 9.06 -17.64 -5.57
N CYS A 222 7.86 -17.50 -5.01
CA CYS A 222 7.68 -17.24 -3.58
C CYS A 222 8.28 -18.37 -2.73
N LEU A 223 7.91 -19.62 -3.03
CA LEU A 223 8.44 -20.80 -2.35
C LEU A 223 9.96 -20.89 -2.52
N ARG A 224 10.47 -20.64 -3.73
CA ARG A 224 11.91 -20.69 -4.01
C ARG A 224 12.69 -19.64 -3.24
N SER A 225 12.16 -18.43 -3.06
CA SER A 225 12.79 -17.39 -2.24
C SER A 225 12.92 -17.82 -0.78
N PHE A 226 11.92 -18.51 -0.25
CA PHE A 226 11.92 -19.07 1.11
C PHE A 226 12.92 -20.22 1.24
N VAL A 227 12.91 -21.16 0.28
CA VAL A 227 13.82 -22.31 0.27
C VAL A 227 15.28 -21.88 0.11
N LEU A 228 15.58 -20.88 -0.74
CA LEU A 228 16.93 -20.32 -0.88
C LEU A 228 17.42 -19.72 0.43
N ALA A 229 16.56 -18.98 1.13
CA ALA A 229 16.91 -18.47 2.44
C ALA A 229 17.17 -19.62 3.42
N MET A 230 16.28 -20.61 3.50
CA MET A 230 16.49 -21.77 4.38
C MET A 230 17.78 -22.55 4.07
N ALA A 231 18.12 -22.73 2.79
CA ALA A 231 19.26 -23.54 2.36
C ALA A 231 20.62 -22.83 2.50
N PHE A 232 20.65 -21.51 2.33
CA PHE A 232 21.89 -20.73 2.24
C PHE A 232 22.00 -19.60 3.29
N ASP A 233 21.12 -19.55 4.29
CA ASP A 233 21.24 -18.61 5.42
C ASP A 233 22.53 -18.89 6.19
N PRO A 234 23.46 -17.91 6.28
CA PRO A 234 24.73 -18.14 6.95
C PRO A 234 24.68 -17.89 8.47
N ARG A 235 23.60 -17.32 9.01
CA ARG A 235 23.48 -16.90 10.42
C ARG A 235 22.63 -17.84 11.28
N GLY A 236 21.69 -18.57 10.68
CA GLY A 236 20.79 -19.49 11.39
C GLY A 236 21.20 -20.96 11.31
N PRO A 237 21.21 -21.73 12.42
CA PRO A 237 21.35 -23.19 12.32
C PRO A 237 20.10 -23.79 11.69
N MET A 238 20.23 -24.42 10.52
CA MET A 238 19.10 -25.10 9.84
C MET A 238 18.44 -26.16 10.74
N TRP A 239 19.24 -26.83 11.59
CA TRP A 239 18.80 -27.91 12.47
C TRP A 239 19.07 -27.57 13.93
N ILE A 240 18.03 -27.67 14.76
CA ILE A 240 18.12 -27.55 16.22
C ILE A 240 17.99 -28.96 16.80
N GLU A 241 18.96 -29.39 17.61
CA GLU A 241 18.86 -30.66 18.32
C GLU A 241 17.89 -30.52 19.50
N LEU A 242 16.83 -31.33 19.50
CA LEU A 242 15.92 -31.45 20.63
C LEU A 242 16.60 -32.24 21.75
N LYS A 243 16.30 -31.86 23.00
CA LYS A 243 16.69 -32.62 24.18
C LYS A 243 16.21 -34.08 24.18
N SER A 244 15.23 -34.42 23.34
CA SER A 244 14.72 -35.77 23.12
C SER A 244 15.51 -36.59 22.10
N GLY A 245 16.63 -36.07 21.56
CA GLY A 245 17.47 -36.76 20.57
C GLY A 245 16.97 -36.67 19.12
N GLY A 246 16.02 -35.78 18.83
CA GLY A 246 15.54 -35.49 17.46
C GLY A 246 16.15 -34.19 16.91
N ARG A 247 16.01 -33.94 15.61
CA ARG A 247 16.37 -32.66 14.98
C ARG A 247 15.10 -31.93 14.52
N LEU A 248 14.97 -30.64 14.84
CA LEU A 248 13.91 -29.76 14.35
C LEU A 248 14.49 -28.80 13.31
N ILE A 249 13.71 -28.43 12.30
CA ILE A 249 14.06 -27.34 11.38
C ILE A 249 13.89 -26.01 12.12
N SER A 250 14.94 -25.18 12.15
CA SER A 250 14.81 -23.80 12.64
C SER A 250 14.12 -22.95 11.58
N PHE A 251 13.11 -22.19 12.00
CA PHE A 251 12.48 -21.15 11.17
C PHE A 251 12.98 -19.75 11.52
N ASP A 252 14.04 -19.63 12.35
CA ASP A 252 14.77 -18.37 12.54
C ASP A 252 15.72 -18.16 11.37
N ILE A 253 15.14 -17.77 10.24
CA ILE A 253 15.82 -17.49 8.98
C ILE A 253 15.65 -16.02 8.60
N MET A 254 16.53 -15.49 7.76
CA MET A 254 16.43 -14.10 7.29
C MET A 254 15.18 -13.78 6.44
N TRP A 255 14.48 -14.80 5.95
CA TRP A 255 13.30 -14.62 5.10
C TRP A 255 12.13 -14.05 5.90
N GLU A 256 11.50 -13.03 5.36
CA GLU A 256 10.33 -12.36 5.92
C GLU A 256 9.35 -12.04 4.78
N PRO A 257 8.09 -11.70 5.08
CA PRO A 257 7.10 -11.38 4.06
C PRO A 257 7.50 -10.28 3.09
N TYR A 258 8.45 -9.41 3.46
CA TYR A 258 8.93 -8.35 2.57
C TYR A 258 9.72 -8.88 1.36
N PHE A 259 10.23 -10.11 1.39
CA PHE A 259 10.81 -10.77 0.21
C PHE A 259 9.78 -10.97 -0.91
N LEU A 260 8.49 -11.00 -0.56
CA LEU A 260 7.39 -11.17 -1.52
C LEU A 260 6.99 -9.87 -2.21
N ILE A 261 7.46 -8.71 -1.74
CA ILE A 261 7.02 -7.40 -2.26
C ILE A 261 7.39 -7.22 -3.74
N PRO A 262 8.65 -7.46 -4.18
CA PRO A 262 8.98 -7.31 -5.60
C PRO A 262 8.10 -8.18 -6.53
N PRO A 263 7.97 -9.51 -6.35
CA PRO A 263 7.16 -10.31 -7.26
C PRO A 263 5.67 -9.98 -7.16
N LEU A 264 5.13 -9.71 -5.97
CA LEU A 264 3.71 -9.33 -5.82
C LEU A 264 3.40 -7.97 -6.43
N PHE A 265 4.34 -7.02 -6.37
CA PHE A 265 4.22 -5.75 -7.07
C PHE A 265 4.23 -5.93 -8.58
N ALA A 266 5.10 -6.81 -9.12
CA ALA A 266 5.09 -7.14 -10.54
C ALA A 266 3.74 -7.75 -10.95
N VAL A 267 3.19 -8.67 -10.15
CA VAL A 267 1.85 -9.22 -10.37
C VAL A 267 0.77 -8.15 -10.34
N LEU A 268 0.83 -7.23 -9.37
CA LEU A 268 -0.10 -6.10 -9.27
C LEU A 268 -0.05 -5.23 -10.53
N MET A 269 1.14 -4.93 -11.04
CA MET A 269 1.34 -4.19 -12.29
C MET A 269 0.77 -4.93 -13.51
N LEU A 270 0.97 -6.25 -13.58
CA LEU A 270 0.44 -7.09 -14.67
C LEU A 270 -1.09 -7.16 -14.63
N LEU A 271 -1.69 -7.32 -13.44
CA LEU A 271 -3.14 -7.32 -13.24
C LEU A 271 -3.75 -5.94 -13.54
N PHE A 272 -3.07 -4.87 -13.15
CA PHE A 272 -3.47 -3.51 -13.47
C PHE A 272 -3.50 -3.27 -14.99
N GLU A 273 -2.43 -3.65 -15.70
CA GLU A 273 -2.37 -3.53 -17.15
C GLU A 273 -3.43 -4.44 -17.83
N ALA A 274 -3.65 -5.65 -17.33
CA ALA A 274 -4.71 -6.55 -17.81
C ALA A 274 -6.11 -5.98 -17.60
N ALA A 275 -6.35 -5.28 -16.50
CA ALA A 275 -7.62 -4.62 -16.23
C ALA A 275 -7.88 -3.46 -17.19
N LEU A 276 -6.83 -2.72 -17.57
CA LEU A 276 -6.93 -1.65 -18.56
C LEU A 276 -7.20 -2.19 -19.96
N THR A 277 -6.50 -3.24 -20.39
CA THR A 277 -6.66 -3.81 -21.74
C THR A 277 -8.02 -4.48 -21.93
N THR A 278 -8.57 -5.06 -20.87
CA THR A 278 -9.91 -5.69 -20.90
C THR A 278 -11.06 -4.73 -20.64
N GLY A 279 -10.78 -3.51 -20.19
CA GLY A 279 -11.81 -2.59 -19.69
C GLY A 279 -12.52 -3.09 -18.42
N ASN A 280 -11.96 -4.06 -17.68
CA ASN A 280 -12.58 -4.60 -16.47
C ASN A 280 -12.44 -3.65 -15.28
N ILE A 281 -13.43 -2.77 -15.11
CA ILE A 281 -13.46 -1.75 -14.04
C ILE A 281 -13.39 -2.38 -12.65
N ARG A 282 -14.00 -3.56 -12.43
CA ARG A 282 -13.97 -4.23 -11.12
C ARG A 282 -12.54 -4.64 -10.78
N LEU A 283 -11.85 -5.33 -11.69
CA LEU A 283 -10.47 -5.73 -11.49
C LEU A 283 -9.56 -4.51 -11.27
N LEU A 284 -9.75 -3.44 -12.05
CA LEU A 284 -9.02 -2.19 -11.88
C LEU A 284 -9.18 -1.59 -10.48
N GLN A 285 -10.42 -1.54 -9.97
CA GLN A 285 -10.70 -1.07 -8.61
C GLN A 285 -10.10 -1.97 -7.54
N TRP A 286 -10.12 -3.30 -7.74
CA TRP A 286 -9.48 -4.26 -6.85
C TRP A 286 -7.97 -4.02 -6.80
N CYS A 287 -7.30 -3.85 -7.95
CA CYS A 287 -5.87 -3.54 -8.00
C CYS A 287 -5.53 -2.25 -7.24
N LEU A 288 -6.30 -1.17 -7.44
CA LEU A 288 -6.06 0.07 -6.71
C LEU A 288 -6.27 -0.11 -5.19
N LYS A 289 -7.31 -0.83 -4.77
CA LYS A 289 -7.60 -1.03 -3.34
C LYS A 289 -6.66 -2.01 -2.66
N SER A 290 -6.13 -3.00 -3.39
CA SER A 290 -5.24 -4.01 -2.84
C SER A 290 -3.78 -3.56 -2.79
N ALA A 291 -3.38 -2.56 -3.60
CA ALA A 291 -2.00 -2.07 -3.64
C ALA A 291 -1.44 -1.70 -2.25
N PRO A 292 -2.16 -0.99 -1.35
CA PRO A 292 -1.65 -0.67 -0.02
C PRO A 292 -1.42 -1.89 0.88
N LEU A 293 -1.98 -3.07 0.58
CA LEU A 293 -1.72 -4.29 1.35
C LEU A 293 -0.24 -4.70 1.28
N LEU A 294 0.50 -4.27 0.26
CA LEU A 294 1.95 -4.47 0.17
C LEU A 294 2.69 -3.82 1.36
N LEU A 295 2.17 -2.72 1.92
CA LEU A 295 2.78 -2.11 3.12
C LEU A 295 2.67 -3.04 4.34
N GLY A 296 1.62 -3.85 4.43
CA GLY A 296 1.48 -4.85 5.49
C GLY A 296 2.52 -5.97 5.40
N LEU A 297 2.91 -6.35 4.17
CA LEU A 297 3.99 -7.32 3.94
C LEU A 297 5.38 -6.74 4.21
N ALA A 298 5.52 -5.41 4.20
CA ALA A 298 6.78 -4.73 4.48
C ALA A 298 7.11 -4.63 5.97
N LEU A 299 6.14 -4.93 6.85
CA LEU A 299 6.36 -5.03 8.28
C LEU A 299 7.05 -6.36 8.60
N PRO A 300 7.88 -6.43 9.66
CA PRO A 300 8.40 -7.70 10.16
C PRO A 300 7.28 -8.50 10.81
N TRP A 301 7.16 -9.79 10.49
CA TRP A 301 6.14 -10.69 11.06
C TRP A 301 6.74 -11.76 11.97
N LEU A 302 8.01 -12.13 11.77
CA LEU A 302 8.69 -13.12 12.58
C LEU A 302 9.52 -12.42 13.68
N ASP A 303 9.46 -12.95 14.90
CA ASP A 303 10.23 -12.44 16.05
C ASP A 303 11.65 -13.04 16.14
N GLY A 304 12.15 -13.59 15.02
CA GLY A 304 13.47 -14.23 14.92
C GLY A 304 14.62 -13.28 15.26
N GLN A 305 15.71 -13.80 15.80
CA GLN A 305 16.92 -12.97 16.00
C GLN A 305 17.60 -12.73 14.65
N VAL A 306 17.71 -13.77 13.82
CA VAL A 306 18.36 -13.71 12.51
C VAL A 306 17.62 -12.74 11.59
N SER A 307 16.28 -12.81 11.55
CA SER A 307 15.48 -11.91 10.71
C SER A 307 15.59 -10.44 11.12
N ARG A 308 15.66 -10.15 12.43
CA ARG A 308 15.83 -8.78 12.96
C ARG A 308 17.23 -8.23 12.68
N GLU A 309 18.27 -9.04 12.84
CA GLU A 309 19.64 -8.65 12.52
C GLU A 309 19.77 -8.34 11.03
N PHE A 310 19.27 -9.23 10.15
CA PHE A 310 19.27 -9.00 8.71
C PHE A 310 18.47 -7.75 8.32
N LEU A 311 17.27 -7.55 8.87
CA LEU A 311 16.46 -6.34 8.63
C LEU A 311 17.21 -5.07 9.02
N SER A 312 18.00 -5.11 10.10
CA SER A 312 18.81 -3.96 10.53
C SER A 312 19.91 -3.63 9.52
N VAL A 313 20.55 -4.65 8.92
CA VAL A 313 21.56 -4.48 7.86
C VAL A 313 20.93 -3.90 6.60
N VAL A 314 19.81 -4.46 6.15
CA VAL A 314 19.07 -3.97 4.97
C VAL A 314 18.63 -2.51 5.17
N THR A 315 18.10 -2.19 6.35
CA THR A 315 17.65 -0.83 6.68
C THR A 315 18.80 0.17 6.71
N ARG A 316 19.98 -0.24 7.18
CA ARG A 316 21.18 0.62 7.25
C ARG A 316 21.79 0.88 5.88
N GLU A 317 21.84 -0.12 5.00
CA GLU A 317 22.53 -0.01 3.70
C GLU A 317 21.64 0.52 2.58
N ILE A 318 20.42 -0.02 2.46
CA ILE A 318 19.54 0.20 1.30
C ILE A 318 18.31 1.01 1.71
N GLY A 319 17.93 0.98 2.98
CA GLY A 319 16.71 1.58 3.52
C GLY A 319 15.63 0.54 3.79
N SER A 320 14.65 0.92 4.60
CA SER A 320 13.65 -0.01 5.11
C SER A 320 12.75 -0.54 3.99
N PRO A 321 12.34 -1.82 4.05
CA PRO A 321 11.40 -2.38 3.08
C PRO A 321 10.09 -1.58 3.00
N LEU A 322 9.63 -1.03 4.12
CA LEU A 322 8.43 -0.20 4.19
C LEU A 322 8.56 1.09 3.35
N TRP A 323 9.72 1.75 3.41
CA TRP A 323 10.02 2.94 2.63
C TRP A 323 10.07 2.63 1.12
N TRP A 324 10.76 1.57 0.72
CA TRP A 324 10.82 1.14 -0.68
C TRP A 324 9.46 0.75 -1.25
N THR A 325 8.65 0.05 -0.45
CA THR A 325 7.28 -0.32 -0.85
C THR A 325 6.44 0.93 -1.10
N LEU A 326 6.58 1.94 -0.25
CA LEU A 326 5.86 3.19 -0.41
C LEU A 326 6.28 3.94 -1.67
N LEU A 327 7.59 3.95 -2.01
CA LEU A 327 8.08 4.50 -3.27
C LEU A 327 7.53 3.73 -4.48
N MET A 328 7.46 2.40 -4.40
CA MET A 328 6.85 1.57 -5.44
C MET A 328 5.36 1.90 -5.61
N LEU A 329 4.62 2.14 -4.52
CA LEU A 329 3.23 2.57 -4.57
C LEU A 329 3.06 3.96 -5.19
N VAL A 330 3.96 4.91 -4.89
CA VAL A 330 3.97 6.22 -5.55
C VAL A 330 4.14 6.04 -7.06
N GLY A 331 5.10 5.22 -7.49
CA GLY A 331 5.31 4.89 -8.91
C GLY A 331 4.07 4.26 -9.55
N PHE A 332 3.46 3.27 -8.88
CA PHE A 332 2.24 2.59 -9.34
C PHE A 332 1.08 3.57 -9.53
N TYR A 333 0.76 4.38 -8.51
CA TYR A 333 -0.35 5.33 -8.61
C TYR A 333 -0.04 6.49 -9.56
N ALA A 334 1.22 6.91 -9.69
CA ALA A 334 1.62 7.91 -10.68
C ALA A 334 1.36 7.40 -12.11
N VAL A 335 1.74 6.15 -12.41
CA VAL A 335 1.40 5.51 -13.69
C VAL A 335 -0.12 5.43 -13.87
N ALA A 336 -0.88 5.08 -12.84
CA ALA A 336 -2.34 5.03 -12.92
C ALA A 336 -2.99 6.41 -13.17
N VAL A 337 -2.45 7.47 -12.56
CA VAL A 337 -2.87 8.86 -12.82
C VAL A 337 -2.52 9.29 -14.24
N LEU A 338 -1.32 8.97 -14.74
CA LEU A 338 -0.92 9.25 -16.12
C LEU A 338 -1.82 8.54 -17.14
N ARG A 339 -2.30 7.33 -16.81
CA ARG A 339 -3.31 6.58 -17.57
C ARG A 339 -4.75 7.07 -17.34
N ARG A 340 -4.95 8.17 -16.62
CA ARG A 340 -6.25 8.81 -16.33
C ARG A 340 -7.24 7.88 -15.62
N VAL A 341 -6.74 6.98 -14.76
CA VAL A 341 -7.60 6.08 -13.98
C VAL A 341 -8.32 6.84 -12.87
N ARG A 342 -9.64 6.70 -12.80
CA ARG A 342 -10.46 7.34 -11.75
C ARG A 342 -9.99 6.86 -10.36
N TRP A 343 -9.93 7.79 -9.42
CA TRP A 343 -9.52 7.58 -8.01
C TRP A 343 -8.02 7.33 -7.75
N ALA A 344 -7.20 7.12 -8.78
CA ALA A 344 -5.75 6.93 -8.60
C ALA A 344 -5.06 8.16 -7.96
N GLU A 345 -5.60 9.37 -8.17
CA GLU A 345 -5.13 10.61 -7.55
C GLU A 345 -5.09 10.52 -6.01
N TYR A 346 -6.10 9.88 -5.40
CA TYR A 346 -6.16 9.72 -3.94
C TYR A 346 -5.16 8.70 -3.44
N GLY A 347 -4.94 7.61 -4.19
CA GLY A 347 -3.90 6.63 -3.89
C GLY A 347 -2.51 7.28 -3.94
N LEU A 348 -2.23 8.06 -4.99
CA LEU A 348 -0.98 8.80 -5.12
C LEU A 348 -0.78 9.80 -3.98
N ALA A 349 -1.80 10.61 -3.68
CA ALA A 349 -1.77 11.56 -2.57
C ALA A 349 -1.54 10.84 -1.24
N GLY A 350 -2.25 9.73 -0.98
CA GLY A 350 -2.08 8.92 0.22
C GLY A 350 -0.67 8.34 0.35
N SER A 351 -0.10 7.81 -0.74
CA SER A 351 1.26 7.28 -0.72
C SER A 351 2.31 8.37 -0.50
N ILE A 352 2.17 9.55 -1.12
CA ILE A 352 3.07 10.70 -0.88
C ILE A 352 2.93 11.20 0.56
N LEU A 353 1.71 11.29 1.09
CA LEU A 353 1.48 11.62 2.51
C LEU A 353 2.12 10.59 3.43
N GLY A 354 2.11 9.30 3.07
CA GLY A 354 2.83 8.27 3.81
C GLY A 354 4.32 8.58 3.96
N ILE A 355 4.96 9.17 2.93
CA ILE A 355 6.39 9.50 2.96
C ILE A 355 6.68 10.56 4.02
N SER A 356 5.67 11.36 4.42
CA SER A 356 5.87 12.33 5.50
C SER A 356 6.21 11.66 6.82
N VAL A 357 5.72 10.44 7.10
CA VAL A 357 5.92 9.75 8.37
C VAL A 357 6.76 8.47 8.27
N ILE A 358 6.88 7.89 7.07
CA ILE A 358 7.69 6.70 6.80
C ILE A 358 9.02 7.14 6.18
N GLY A 359 10.10 7.02 6.95
CA GLY A 359 11.46 7.32 6.50
C GLY A 359 12.27 6.06 6.15
N PRO A 360 13.49 6.22 5.62
CA PRO A 360 14.37 5.10 5.26
C PRO A 360 14.75 4.20 6.44
N SER A 361 14.62 4.65 7.68
CA SER A 361 14.91 3.86 8.88
C SER A 361 13.66 3.30 9.58
N THR A 362 12.45 3.54 9.05
CA THR A 362 11.20 3.09 9.67
C THR A 362 10.97 1.60 9.41
N THR A 363 11.13 0.78 10.44
CA THR A 363 10.94 -0.68 10.39
C THR A 363 9.65 -1.16 11.04
N SER A 364 8.98 -0.32 11.85
CA SER A 364 7.74 -0.69 12.54
C SER A 364 6.74 0.47 12.59
N PRO A 365 5.44 0.21 12.85
CA PRO A 365 4.42 1.25 13.00
C PRO A 365 4.67 2.16 14.22
N TRP A 366 5.51 1.73 15.15
CA TRP A 366 5.88 2.48 16.36
C TRP A 366 7.14 3.33 16.14
N ALA A 367 7.91 3.03 15.09
CA ALA A 367 9.15 3.72 14.72
C ALA A 367 8.95 4.74 13.59
N LEU A 368 7.78 5.39 13.54
CA LEU A 368 7.49 6.42 12.55
C LEU A 368 8.41 7.63 12.76
N THR A 369 8.88 8.20 11.65
CA THR A 369 9.69 9.43 11.68
C THR A 369 8.84 10.65 11.99
N VAL A 370 9.49 11.70 12.50
CA VAL A 370 8.85 13.01 12.68
C VAL A 370 8.30 13.47 11.31
N PRO A 371 7.03 13.89 11.21
CA PRO A 371 6.41 14.29 9.96
C PRO A 371 7.26 15.29 9.17
N GLN A 372 7.64 14.93 7.94
CA GLN A 372 8.37 15.81 7.03
C GLN A 372 7.41 16.82 6.37
N ALA A 373 7.87 18.06 6.21
CA ALA A 373 7.04 19.15 5.69
C ALA A 373 6.75 19.02 4.18
N TRP A 374 7.74 18.61 3.38
CA TRP A 374 7.67 18.70 1.92
C TRP A 374 6.55 17.83 1.29
N PRO A 375 6.24 16.59 1.74
CA PRO A 375 5.16 15.81 1.13
C PRO A 375 3.79 16.41 1.43
N LEU A 376 3.60 16.95 2.64
CA LEU A 376 2.39 17.66 3.06
C LEU A 376 2.17 18.92 2.22
N LEU A 377 3.23 19.70 2.00
CA LEU A 377 3.20 20.88 1.13
C LEU A 377 2.85 20.51 -0.31
N LEU A 378 3.51 19.49 -0.87
CA LEU A 378 3.30 19.06 -2.25
C LEU A 378 1.86 18.59 -2.48
N VAL A 379 1.36 17.68 -1.64
CA VAL A 379 -0.02 17.17 -1.75
C VAL A 379 -1.04 18.25 -1.44
N GLY A 380 -0.78 19.07 -0.42
CA GLY A 380 -1.64 20.18 -0.04
C GLY A 380 -1.82 21.21 -1.16
N MET A 381 -0.71 21.66 -1.76
CA MET A 381 -0.74 22.61 -2.87
C MET A 381 -1.40 22.00 -4.12
N ALA A 382 -1.08 20.76 -4.46
CA ALA A 382 -1.70 20.09 -5.60
C ALA A 382 -3.22 19.93 -5.41
N ALA A 383 -3.66 19.50 -4.23
CA ALA A 383 -5.09 19.37 -3.89
C ALA A 383 -5.79 20.74 -3.87
N LEU A 384 -5.13 21.79 -3.38
CA LEU A 384 -5.63 23.16 -3.40
C LEU A 384 -5.85 23.64 -4.85
N ILE A 385 -4.83 23.55 -5.70
CA ILE A 385 -4.91 23.96 -7.11
C ILE A 385 -6.00 23.18 -7.83
N LEU A 386 -6.10 21.87 -7.58
CA LEU A 386 -7.10 21.02 -8.20
C LEU A 386 -8.51 21.35 -7.72
N GLY A 387 -8.71 21.63 -6.42
CA GLY A 387 -9.99 22.06 -5.86
C GLY A 387 -10.44 23.41 -6.43
N LEU A 388 -9.50 24.36 -6.55
CA LEU A 388 -9.73 25.66 -7.20
C LEU A 388 -10.16 25.49 -8.67
N ARG A 389 -9.48 24.63 -9.44
CA ARG A 389 -9.83 24.37 -10.84
C ARG A 389 -11.15 23.61 -11.01
N ARG A 390 -11.45 22.67 -10.11
CA ARG A 390 -12.67 21.84 -10.17
C ARG A 390 -13.90 22.52 -9.59
N GLY A 391 -13.77 23.69 -8.95
CA GLY A 391 -14.91 24.35 -8.34
C GLY A 391 -15.38 23.71 -7.03
N THR A 392 -14.55 22.89 -6.36
CA THR A 392 -14.95 22.13 -5.17
C THR A 392 -14.26 22.65 -3.90
N SER A 393 -15.04 23.17 -2.95
CA SER A 393 -14.47 23.72 -1.70
C SER A 393 -13.85 22.64 -0.81
N GLN A 394 -14.36 21.40 -0.86
CA GLN A 394 -13.86 20.28 -0.06
C GLN A 394 -12.40 19.95 -0.38
N ALA A 395 -12.07 19.80 -1.66
CA ALA A 395 -10.71 19.51 -2.09
C ALA A 395 -9.78 20.70 -1.82
N ALA A 396 -10.27 21.92 -2.07
CA ALA A 396 -9.51 23.13 -1.82
C ALA A 396 -9.20 23.33 -0.32
N LEU A 397 -10.17 23.08 0.56
CA LEU A 397 -9.99 23.15 2.01
C LEU A 397 -9.03 22.07 2.52
N ALA A 398 -9.19 20.82 2.08
CA ALA A 398 -8.29 19.74 2.44
C ALA A 398 -6.85 20.06 2.00
N GLY A 399 -6.68 20.58 0.78
CA GLY A 399 -5.40 21.07 0.29
C GLY A 399 -4.82 22.18 1.17
N TRP A 400 -5.63 23.19 1.51
CA TRP A 400 -5.20 24.30 2.37
C TRP A 400 -4.76 23.85 3.76
N VAL A 401 -5.51 22.94 4.39
CA VAL A 401 -5.17 22.40 5.71
C VAL A 401 -3.84 21.63 5.67
N LEU A 402 -3.64 20.80 4.64
CA LEU A 402 -2.37 20.08 4.45
C LEU A 402 -1.20 21.03 4.17
N THR A 403 -1.41 22.08 3.37
CA THR A 403 -0.40 23.12 3.15
C THR A 403 -0.03 23.83 4.45
N ILE A 404 -1.01 24.17 5.30
CA ILE A 404 -0.72 24.79 6.60
C ILE A 404 0.01 23.83 7.53
N ALA A 405 -0.36 22.55 7.55
CA ALA A 405 0.35 21.54 8.34
C ALA A 405 1.81 21.39 7.86
N GLY A 406 2.04 21.38 6.55
CA GLY A 406 3.38 21.39 5.96
C GLY A 406 4.17 22.66 6.31
N LEU A 407 3.56 23.84 6.18
CA LEU A 407 4.18 25.11 6.58
C LEU A 407 4.51 25.13 8.07
N TRP A 408 3.59 24.64 8.91
CA TRP A 408 3.84 24.51 10.33
C TRP A 408 5.11 23.70 10.57
N LEU A 409 5.33 22.59 9.88
CA LEU A 409 6.52 21.75 10.06
C LEU A 409 7.80 22.38 9.46
N ALA A 410 7.71 23.19 8.40
CA ALA A 410 8.86 23.85 7.78
C ALA A 410 9.32 25.14 8.51
N LEU A 411 8.41 25.85 9.18
CA LEU A 411 8.70 27.15 9.80
C LEU A 411 9.78 27.16 10.92
N PRO A 412 10.00 26.11 11.73
CA PRO A 412 11.05 26.10 12.75
C PRO A 412 12.46 26.36 12.21
N GLU A 413 12.72 26.03 10.95
CA GLU A 413 14.02 26.23 10.30
C GLU A 413 14.18 27.63 9.69
N SER A 414 13.17 28.50 9.85
CA SER A 414 13.12 29.84 9.24
C SER A 414 13.20 30.98 10.26
N VAL A 415 13.46 32.20 9.79
CA VAL A 415 13.39 33.43 10.61
C VAL A 415 12.00 33.61 11.25
N LEU A 416 10.96 33.04 10.65
CA LEU A 416 9.58 33.08 11.14
C LEU A 416 9.29 32.07 12.26
N ALA A 417 10.27 31.28 12.71
CA ALA A 417 10.08 30.28 13.77
C ALA A 417 9.43 30.88 15.04
N ARG A 418 9.82 32.10 15.43
CA ARG A 418 9.26 32.84 16.58
C ARG A 418 7.78 33.18 16.43
N TYR A 419 7.32 33.30 15.18
CA TYR A 419 5.93 33.66 14.83
C TYR A 419 5.15 32.48 14.25
N ARG A 420 5.67 31.25 14.32
CA ARG A 420 5.10 30.05 13.70
C ARG A 420 3.60 29.93 13.94
N PHE A 421 3.18 30.06 15.20
CA PHE A 421 1.75 29.97 15.56
C PHE A 421 0.92 31.08 14.93
N LEU A 422 1.38 32.32 15.05
CA LEU A 422 0.70 33.49 14.52
C LEU A 422 0.55 33.41 13.00
N THR A 423 1.63 33.07 12.29
CA THR A 423 1.66 32.92 10.84
C THR A 423 0.70 31.84 10.36
N CYS A 424 0.77 30.62 10.92
CA CYS A 424 -0.11 29.53 10.52
C CYS A 424 -1.58 29.80 10.88
N TYR A 425 -1.85 30.44 12.01
CA TYR A 425 -3.20 30.83 12.42
C TYR A 425 -3.81 31.84 11.43
N HIS A 426 -3.09 32.91 11.10
CA HIS A 426 -3.59 33.93 10.17
C HIS A 426 -3.72 33.42 8.74
N LEU A 427 -2.79 32.59 8.27
CA LEU A 427 -2.94 31.91 6.98
C LEU A 427 -4.16 30.98 7.01
N GLY A 428 -4.33 30.20 8.07
CA GLY A 428 -5.53 29.39 8.31
C GLY A 428 -6.82 30.17 8.17
N ALA A 429 -6.92 31.26 8.93
CA ALA A 429 -8.07 32.16 8.88
C ALA A 429 -8.28 32.75 7.48
N ALA A 430 -7.22 33.29 6.88
CA ALA A 430 -7.27 33.90 5.55
C ALA A 430 -7.78 32.93 4.48
N GLY A 431 -7.28 31.69 4.46
CA GLY A 431 -7.74 30.70 3.49
C GLY A 431 -9.16 30.20 3.77
N VAL A 432 -9.56 30.01 5.03
CA VAL A 432 -10.97 29.69 5.35
C VAL A 432 -11.91 30.77 4.80
N MET A 433 -11.57 32.05 4.98
CA MET A 433 -12.34 33.16 4.43
C MET A 433 -12.33 33.15 2.90
N ALA A 434 -11.15 33.08 2.28
CA ALA A 434 -11.00 33.12 0.83
C ALA A 434 -11.77 31.98 0.15
N LEU A 435 -11.64 30.74 0.65
CA LEU A 435 -12.38 29.59 0.15
C LEU A 435 -13.89 29.74 0.37
N GLY A 436 -14.31 30.28 1.52
CA GLY A 436 -15.73 30.54 1.80
C GLY A 436 -16.39 31.51 0.82
N PHE A 437 -15.63 32.48 0.28
CA PHE A 437 -16.13 33.43 -0.72
C PHE A 437 -15.95 32.98 -2.17
N LEU A 438 -14.93 32.17 -2.46
CA LEU A 438 -14.65 31.71 -3.82
C LEU A 438 -15.66 30.65 -4.29
N PHE A 439 -16.18 29.84 -3.37
CA PHE A 439 -17.11 28.74 -3.69
C PHE A 439 -18.54 29.03 -3.20
N HIS A 440 -19.50 28.36 -3.81
CA HIS A 440 -20.94 28.55 -3.55
C HIS A 440 -21.62 27.31 -2.95
N ASP A 441 -20.85 26.30 -2.53
CA ASP A 441 -21.39 25.07 -1.97
C ASP A 441 -21.69 25.17 -0.45
N ARG A 442 -22.31 24.12 0.10
CA ARG A 442 -22.69 24.07 1.53
C ARG A 442 -21.49 24.24 2.47
N LEU A 443 -20.33 23.68 2.10
CA LEU A 443 -19.14 23.80 2.92
C LEU A 443 -18.59 25.23 2.87
N ALA A 444 -18.63 25.90 1.73
CA ALA A 444 -18.25 27.31 1.62
C ALA A 444 -19.14 28.23 2.47
N GLU A 445 -20.43 27.93 2.58
CA GLU A 445 -21.32 28.63 3.52
C GLU A 445 -20.89 28.43 4.98
N GLN A 446 -20.55 27.20 5.37
CA GLN A 446 -20.01 26.91 6.71
C GLN A 446 -18.67 27.63 6.93
N LEU A 447 -17.77 27.64 5.94
CA LEU A 447 -16.49 28.35 6.02
C LEU A 447 -16.66 29.86 6.17
N ARG A 448 -17.69 30.47 5.55
CA ARG A 448 -18.03 31.89 5.77
C ARG A 448 -18.44 32.15 7.21
N ILE A 449 -19.21 31.26 7.83
CA ILE A 449 -19.59 31.36 9.24
C ILE A 449 -18.37 31.20 10.14
N VAL A 450 -17.54 30.17 9.91
CA VAL A 450 -16.31 29.94 10.68
C VAL A 450 -15.37 31.13 10.58
N GLY A 451 -15.13 31.64 9.36
CA GLY A 451 -14.29 32.82 9.15
C GLY A 451 -14.85 34.08 9.82
N ALA A 452 -16.16 34.31 9.78
CA ALA A 452 -16.80 35.43 10.47
C ALA A 452 -16.63 35.35 11.99
N VAL A 453 -16.76 34.15 12.58
CA VAL A 453 -16.59 33.92 14.03
C VAL A 453 -15.13 34.05 14.48
N GLN A 454 -14.16 33.83 13.60
CA GLN A 454 -12.74 33.98 13.94
C GLN A 454 -12.36 35.42 14.30
N PHE A 455 -13.00 36.45 13.72
CA PHE A 455 -12.72 37.85 14.06
C PHE A 455 -12.94 38.16 15.55
N PRO A 456 -14.14 37.99 16.13
CA PRO A 456 -14.37 38.25 17.54
C PRO A 456 -13.52 37.35 18.45
N LEU A 457 -13.31 36.09 18.08
CA LEU A 457 -12.41 35.21 18.85
C LEU A 457 -10.96 35.71 18.85
N ALA A 458 -10.43 36.15 17.71
CA ALA A 458 -9.09 36.72 17.61
C ALA A 458 -8.96 38.02 18.41
N SER A 459 -10.01 38.84 18.44
CA SER A 459 -10.03 40.08 19.25
C SER A 459 -10.12 39.80 20.74
N ILE A 460 -10.92 38.81 21.17
CA ILE A 460 -10.94 38.35 22.57
C ILE A 460 -9.56 37.80 22.96
N ALA A 461 -8.98 36.94 22.13
CA ALA A 461 -7.67 36.36 22.39
C ALA A 461 -6.58 37.44 22.49
N ALA A 462 -6.56 38.41 21.58
CA ALA A 462 -5.60 39.51 21.62
C ALA A 462 -5.73 40.37 22.90
N MET A 463 -6.96 40.57 23.40
CA MET A 463 -7.20 41.38 24.59
C MET A 463 -6.98 40.61 25.90
N ALA A 464 -7.34 39.32 25.95
CA ALA A 464 -7.39 38.54 27.18
C ALA A 464 -6.21 37.56 27.37
N ALA A 465 -5.44 37.24 26.32
CA ALA A 465 -4.35 36.27 26.44
C ALA A 465 -3.24 36.76 27.38
N PRO A 466 -2.80 35.93 28.36
CA PRO A 466 -1.69 36.28 29.25
C PRO A 466 -0.39 36.58 28.49
N GLN A 467 -0.14 35.88 27.37
CA GLN A 467 1.06 36.13 26.55
C GLN A 467 1.04 37.51 25.89
N ALA A 468 -0.14 38.12 25.71
CA ALA A 468 -0.26 39.46 25.18
C ALA A 468 0.07 40.53 26.22
N ALA A 469 0.16 40.20 27.53
CA ALA A 469 0.32 41.15 28.64
C ALA A 469 1.46 42.15 28.46
N GLY A 470 2.57 41.75 27.82
CA GLY A 470 3.73 42.61 27.54
C GLY A 470 3.55 43.57 26.36
N VAL A 471 2.50 43.40 25.55
CA VAL A 471 2.19 44.29 24.41
C VAL A 471 1.34 45.46 24.90
N SER A 472 1.73 46.70 24.55
CA SER A 472 1.00 47.91 24.95
C SER A 472 -0.49 47.85 24.55
N LEU A 473 -1.35 48.45 25.36
CA LEU A 473 -2.79 48.52 25.09
C LEU A 473 -3.11 49.20 23.75
N VAL A 474 -2.29 50.18 23.34
CA VAL A 474 -2.43 50.89 22.06
C VAL A 474 -2.31 49.92 20.88
N TRP A 475 -1.27 49.08 20.87
CA TRP A 475 -1.07 48.08 19.81
C TRP A 475 -2.17 47.01 19.78
N ARG A 476 -2.65 46.54 20.93
CA ARG A 476 -3.78 45.59 20.98
C ARG A 476 -5.07 46.20 20.47
N SER A 477 -5.34 47.46 20.85
CA SER A 477 -6.52 48.20 20.41
C SER A 477 -6.47 48.50 18.91
N ALA A 478 -5.29 48.90 18.39
CA ALA A 478 -5.07 49.10 16.96
C ALA A 478 -5.31 47.80 16.18
N TYR A 479 -4.86 46.65 16.70
CA TYR A 479 -5.11 45.34 16.08
C TYR A 479 -6.60 44.98 16.04
N VAL A 480 -7.34 45.14 17.15
CA VAL A 480 -8.80 44.88 17.17
C VAL A 480 -9.55 45.85 16.25
N PHE A 481 -9.14 47.11 16.20
CA PHE A 481 -9.72 48.09 15.29
C PHE A 481 -9.47 47.73 13.83
N ALA A 482 -8.25 47.32 13.48
CA ALA A 482 -7.91 46.84 12.14
C ALA A 482 -8.75 45.61 11.74
N LEU A 483 -8.92 44.64 12.65
CA LEU A 483 -9.81 43.48 12.43
C LEU A 483 -11.27 43.90 12.23
N THR A 484 -11.74 44.92 12.95
CA THR A 484 -13.11 45.43 12.84
C THR A 484 -13.33 46.11 11.49
N ILE A 485 -12.39 46.94 11.03
CA ILE A 485 -12.41 47.56 9.69
C ILE A 485 -12.39 46.48 8.61
N LEU A 486 -11.53 45.48 8.74
CA LEU A 486 -11.42 44.38 7.79
C LEU A 486 -12.74 43.60 7.70
N CYS A 487 -13.35 43.28 8.85
CA CYS A 487 -14.65 42.59 8.91
C CYS A 487 -15.76 43.39 8.21
N TRP A 488 -15.81 44.72 8.44
CA TRP A 488 -16.73 45.62 7.76
C TRP A 488 -16.49 45.69 6.24
N GLY A 489 -15.23 45.81 5.83
CA GLY A 489 -14.83 45.82 4.42
C GLY A 489 -15.27 44.54 3.71
N ILE A 490 -15.04 43.37 4.31
CA ILE A 490 -15.50 42.09 3.78
C ILE A 490 -17.03 42.03 3.71
N ALA A 491 -17.73 42.46 4.78
CA ALA A 491 -19.19 42.49 4.80
C ALA A 491 -19.78 43.33 3.66
N ARG A 492 -19.17 44.49 3.38
CA ARG A 492 -19.64 45.42 2.35
C ARG A 492 -19.29 44.96 0.94
N THR A 493 -18.06 44.50 0.71
CA THR A 493 -17.60 44.04 -0.61
C THR A 493 -18.37 42.80 -1.07
N PHE A 494 -18.57 41.83 -0.19
CA PHE A 494 -19.24 40.56 -0.53
C PHE A 494 -20.74 40.54 -0.17
N ARG A 495 -21.30 41.67 0.31
CA ARG A 495 -22.69 41.82 0.77
C ARG A 495 -23.13 40.68 1.71
N SER A 496 -22.22 40.22 2.57
CA SER A 496 -22.40 39.03 3.41
C SER A 496 -23.00 39.39 4.77
N ARG A 497 -24.23 38.91 5.04
CA ARG A 497 -24.92 39.13 6.31
C ARG A 497 -24.14 38.57 7.51
N THR A 498 -23.49 37.43 7.33
CA THR A 498 -22.72 36.76 8.39
C THR A 498 -21.56 37.63 8.88
N TYR A 499 -20.84 38.29 7.96
CA TYR A 499 -19.75 39.19 8.32
C TYR A 499 -20.26 40.52 8.89
N PHE A 500 -21.43 40.98 8.45
CA PHE A 500 -22.07 42.13 9.08
C PHE A 500 -22.42 41.87 10.56
N PHE A 501 -22.95 40.69 10.88
CA PHE A 501 -23.20 40.31 12.26
C PHE A 501 -21.90 40.16 13.07
N ALA A 502 -20.84 39.60 12.47
CA ALA A 502 -19.53 39.55 13.12
C ALA A 502 -18.95 40.94 13.39
N PHE A 503 -19.12 41.89 12.46
CA PHE A 503 -18.74 43.29 12.65
C PHE A 503 -19.50 43.94 13.80
N LEU A 504 -20.83 43.76 13.89
CA LEU A 504 -21.61 44.25 15.03
C LEU A 504 -21.14 43.61 16.35
N GLY A 505 -20.84 42.31 16.33
CA GLY A 505 -20.25 41.61 17.47
C GLY A 505 -18.89 42.19 17.88
N GLN A 506 -18.05 42.58 16.92
CA GLN A 506 -16.76 43.22 17.17
C GLN A 506 -16.91 44.63 17.76
N ILE A 507 -17.86 45.43 17.29
CA ILE A 507 -18.18 46.72 17.90
C ILE A 507 -18.65 46.52 19.34
N ALA A 508 -19.56 45.58 19.58
CA ALA A 508 -20.06 45.28 20.93
C ALA A 508 -18.92 44.85 21.85
N LEU A 509 -18.00 44.00 21.37
CA LEU A 509 -16.82 43.58 22.11
C LEU A 509 -15.86 44.76 22.38
N GLY A 510 -15.63 45.63 21.40
CA GLY A 510 -14.81 46.83 21.56
C GLY A 510 -15.39 47.80 22.59
N CYS A 511 -16.71 48.05 22.54
CA CYS A 511 -17.42 48.84 23.55
C CYS A 511 -17.30 48.21 24.94
N TYR A 512 -17.49 46.88 25.03
CA TYR A 512 -17.31 46.16 26.29
C TYR A 512 -15.88 46.29 26.83
N ALA A 513 -14.86 46.17 25.98
CA ALA A 513 -13.46 46.32 26.38
C ALA A 513 -13.15 47.75 26.86
N LEU A 514 -13.66 48.79 26.17
CA LEU A 514 -13.52 50.19 26.60
C LEU A 514 -14.20 50.43 27.95
N ILE A 515 -15.41 49.90 28.13
CA ILE A 515 -16.12 49.95 29.42
C ILE A 515 -15.30 49.22 30.47
N ALA A 516 -14.78 48.02 30.20
CA ALA A 516 -14.00 47.23 31.15
C ALA A 516 -12.67 47.91 31.54
N VAL A 517 -11.98 48.58 30.62
CA VAL A 517 -10.74 49.34 30.91
C VAL A 517 -11.07 50.60 31.74
N GLY A 518 -12.09 51.37 31.35
CA GLY A 518 -12.57 52.50 32.14
C GLY A 518 -13.03 52.06 33.55
N PHE A 519 -13.60 50.85 33.63
CA PHE A 519 -14.04 50.25 34.88
C PHE A 519 -12.89 49.71 35.71
N GLN A 520 -11.81 49.16 35.14
CA GLN A 520 -10.59 48.81 35.89
C GLN A 520 -9.93 50.04 36.55
N GLY A 521 -9.98 51.19 35.88
CA GLY A 521 -9.64 52.47 36.50
C GLY A 521 -10.58 52.85 37.66
N GLY A 522 -11.86 52.46 37.59
CA GLY A 522 -12.85 52.62 38.65
C GLY A 522 -12.78 51.58 39.78
N ILE A 523 -12.29 50.36 39.52
CA ILE A 523 -12.13 49.27 40.50
C ILE A 523 -11.15 49.65 41.61
N GLN A 524 -10.12 50.44 41.29
CA GLN A 524 -9.24 51.02 42.30
C GLN A 524 -9.98 51.94 43.30
N ARG A 525 -11.20 52.38 42.98
CA ARG A 525 -12.01 53.29 43.81
C ARG A 525 -13.25 52.65 44.45
N LEU A 526 -13.82 51.56 43.93
CA LEU A 526 -15.20 51.11 44.27
C LEU A 526 -15.36 49.65 44.77
N GLY A 527 -14.30 48.83 44.78
CA GLY A 527 -14.31 47.51 45.47
C GLY A 527 -14.86 46.31 44.67
N ARG A 528 -14.29 45.12 44.93
CA ARG A 528 -14.33 43.90 44.08
C ARG A 528 -15.69 43.18 43.96
N ARG A 529 -16.63 43.38 44.89
CA ARG A 529 -17.91 42.65 44.96
C ARG A 529 -19.03 43.24 44.08
N ALA A 530 -19.09 44.56 43.93
CA ALA A 530 -20.04 45.23 43.03
C ALA A 530 -19.72 44.92 41.55
N VAL A 531 -18.44 44.72 41.27
CA VAL A 531 -17.86 44.46 39.94
C VAL A 531 -18.28 43.10 39.40
N THR A 532 -18.26 42.05 40.23
CA THR A 532 -18.64 40.70 39.81
C THR A 532 -20.13 40.60 39.48
N ALA A 533 -21.01 41.30 40.22
CA ALA A 533 -22.44 41.29 39.96
C ALA A 533 -22.82 41.97 38.63
N PHE A 534 -22.15 43.08 38.29
CA PHE A 534 -22.38 43.79 37.04
C PHE A 534 -21.87 43.01 35.80
N LEU A 535 -20.71 42.34 35.92
CA LEU A 535 -20.17 41.48 34.85
C LEU A 535 -21.12 40.32 34.50
N TRP A 536 -21.70 39.68 35.51
CA TRP A 536 -22.71 38.64 35.30
C TRP A 536 -24.01 39.19 34.68
N SER A 537 -24.41 40.42 35.01
CA SER A 537 -25.58 41.10 34.42
C SER A 537 -25.41 41.39 32.92
N VAL A 538 -24.26 41.90 32.49
CA VAL A 538 -24.00 42.18 31.07
C VAL A 538 -23.80 40.88 30.28
N GLY A 539 -23.13 39.88 30.86
CA GLY A 539 -22.97 38.56 30.25
C GLY A 539 -24.30 37.84 30.03
N THR A 540 -25.20 37.87 31.01
CA THR A 540 -26.55 37.28 30.89
C THR A 540 -27.44 38.07 29.92
N PHE A 541 -27.33 39.40 29.87
CA PHE A 541 -28.01 40.22 28.87
C PHE A 541 -27.55 39.90 27.43
N GLY A 542 -26.24 39.72 27.21
CA GLY A 542 -25.69 39.34 25.90
C GLY A 542 -26.15 37.96 25.43
N ILE A 543 -26.22 36.97 26.34
CA ILE A 543 -26.77 35.64 26.04
C ILE A 543 -28.28 35.75 25.72
N GLY A 544 -29.03 36.56 26.47
CA GLY A 544 -30.45 36.82 26.20
C GLY A 544 -30.72 37.49 24.85
N ALA A 545 -29.85 38.41 24.42
CA ALA A 545 -29.92 39.07 23.12
C ALA A 545 -29.61 38.09 21.97
N LEU A 546 -28.60 37.22 22.12
CA LEU A 546 -28.28 36.19 21.14
C LEU A 546 -29.40 35.15 20.97
N ILE A 547 -30.02 34.72 22.07
CA ILE A 547 -31.18 33.81 22.04
C ILE A 547 -32.40 34.48 21.40
N SER A 548 -32.61 35.79 21.64
CA SER A 548 -33.70 36.55 21.03
C SER A 548 -33.49 36.76 19.52
N ALA A 549 -32.25 37.02 19.09
CA ALA A 549 -31.89 37.10 17.67
C ALA A 549 -32.07 35.74 16.94
N HIS A 550 -31.82 34.63 17.64
CA HIS A 550 -32.10 33.28 17.13
C HIS A 550 -33.61 33.02 16.95
N LYS A 551 -34.44 33.46 17.91
CA LYS A 551 -35.91 33.36 17.81
C LYS A 551 -36.52 34.26 16.73
N ALA A 552 -35.86 35.36 16.36
CA ALA A 552 -36.34 36.32 15.35
C ALA A 552 -36.11 35.92 13.87
N ASN A 553 -35.63 34.70 13.58
CA ASN A 553 -35.37 34.18 12.22
C ASN A 553 -34.34 34.98 11.37
N TRP A 554 -33.34 35.62 11.98
CA TRP A 554 -32.33 36.41 11.26
C TRP A 554 -31.16 35.59 10.65
N LEU A 555 -31.14 34.26 10.84
CA LEU A 555 -30.24 33.31 10.18
C LEU A 555 -31.03 32.30 9.35
N PRO A 556 -30.52 31.83 8.19
CA PRO A 556 -31.24 30.89 7.34
C PRO A 556 -31.49 29.56 8.06
N ARG A 557 -32.77 29.16 8.13
CA ARG A 557 -33.21 27.87 8.68
C ARG A 557 -32.71 26.73 7.79
N ARG A 558 -31.58 26.09 8.15
CA ARG A 558 -31.22 24.68 7.84
C ARG A 558 -29.82 24.32 8.38
N LEU A 559 -29.64 24.27 9.70
CA LEU A 559 -28.45 23.64 10.31
C LEU A 559 -28.74 22.80 11.57
N ILE A 560 -30.01 22.60 11.93
CA ILE A 560 -30.41 21.71 13.03
C ILE A 560 -31.54 20.82 12.50
N PRO A 561 -31.38 19.47 12.44
CA PRO A 561 -32.49 18.59 12.10
C PRO A 561 -33.57 18.75 13.16
N ALA A 562 -34.82 18.88 12.71
CA ALA A 562 -35.99 19.02 13.57
C ALA A 562 -36.01 17.86 14.57
N TRP A 563 -35.64 18.15 15.81
CA TRP A 563 -35.81 17.23 16.91
C TRP A 563 -37.31 17.04 17.12
N LEU A 564 -37.72 15.76 17.20
CA LEU A 564 -39.07 15.28 17.37
C LEU A 564 -39.80 16.07 18.45
N ASN A 565 -40.86 16.80 18.09
CA ASN A 565 -41.94 17.11 19.02
C ASN A 565 -43.26 17.25 18.26
N GLY A 566 -44.20 16.39 18.61
CA GLY A 566 -45.62 16.69 18.53
C GLY A 566 -46.35 16.32 17.25
N ARG A 567 -46.30 15.05 16.82
CA ARG A 567 -47.49 14.48 16.14
C ARG A 567 -48.47 14.05 17.23
N HIS A 568 -49.48 14.88 17.43
CA HIS A 568 -50.71 14.48 18.11
C HIS A 568 -51.26 13.21 17.46
N SER A 569 -51.42 12.19 18.29
CA SER A 569 -52.46 11.20 18.14
C SER A 569 -53.81 11.90 18.10
N ARG A 570 -54.43 11.93 16.91
CA ARG A 570 -55.88 11.92 16.79
C ARG A 570 -56.23 10.82 15.79
N SER A 571 -56.40 9.62 16.33
CA SER A 571 -57.27 8.60 15.75
C SER A 571 -58.66 8.80 16.36
N LYS A 572 -59.62 9.16 15.51
CA LYS A 572 -60.78 8.29 15.33
C LYS A 572 -60.63 7.67 13.95
#